data_AF-A0A1C6I6X6-F1
#
_entry.id   AF-A0A1C6I6X6-F1
#
_cell.length_a   1.000
_cell.length_b   1.000
_cell.length_c   1.000
_cell.angle_alpha   90.00
_cell.angle_beta   90.00
_cell.angle_gamma   90.00
#
_symmetry.space_group_name_H-M   'P 1'
#
loop_
_entity.id
_entity.type
_entity.pdbx_description
1 polymer ?
#
loop_
_entity_poly.entity_id
_entity_poly.type
_entity_poly.pdbx_seq_one_letter_code
_entity_poly.pdbx_strand_id
1 'polypeptide(L)'
;MYVDYAYYKDSFGGTLAAEEFNRYARKAERFLNYVIMGEISEVTEQVKNAVCAAAEAVAEIREGVANIPQGIKSESTDGYSVTYNNDYNADELAEREKRAMYKVIKQELSGTGLLYQGVR
;
A
#
# COMPACT_ATOMS: atom_id res chain seq x y z
N MET A 1 1.82 -12.98 -9.53
CA MET A 1 0.88 -12.11 -8.80
C MET A 1 0.22 -12.97 -7.74
N TYR A 2 0.35 -12.60 -6.46
CA TYR A 2 -0.12 -13.39 -5.32
C TYR A 2 -1.64 -13.38 -5.18
N VAL A 3 -2.30 -12.37 -5.74
CA VAL A 3 -3.73 -12.18 -5.67
C VAL A 3 -4.28 -11.75 -7.03
N ASP A 4 -5.46 -12.25 -7.38
CA ASP A 4 -6.18 -11.84 -8.58
C ASP A 4 -7.33 -10.87 -8.23
N TYR A 5 -7.95 -10.31 -9.26
CA TYR A 5 -9.05 -9.36 -9.05
C TYR A 5 -10.30 -10.01 -8.44
N ALA A 6 -10.54 -11.30 -8.70
CA ALA A 6 -11.69 -12.01 -8.16
C ALA A 6 -11.59 -12.12 -6.63
N TYR A 7 -10.44 -12.56 -6.10
CA TYR A 7 -10.20 -12.57 -4.66
C TYR A 7 -10.31 -11.17 -4.06
N TYR A 8 -9.68 -10.17 -4.70
CA TYR A 8 -9.76 -8.78 -4.22
C TYR A 8 -11.20 -8.28 -4.12
N LYS A 9 -12.03 -8.60 -5.11
CA LYS A 9 -13.41 -8.12 -5.16
C LYS A 9 -14.34 -8.91 -4.23
N ASP A 10 -14.27 -10.22 -4.29
CA ASP A 10 -15.27 -11.13 -3.70
C ASP A 10 -14.88 -11.59 -2.29
N SER A 11 -13.58 -11.72 -1.99
CA SER A 11 -13.08 -12.18 -0.68
C SER A 11 -12.57 -11.02 0.18
N PHE A 12 -11.78 -10.12 -0.38
CA PHE A 12 -11.24 -8.97 0.35
C PHE A 12 -12.23 -7.80 0.44
N GLY A 13 -13.16 -7.68 -0.51
CA GLY A 13 -14.23 -6.67 -0.50
C GLY A 13 -13.84 -5.30 -1.05
N GLY A 14 -12.80 -5.24 -1.88
CA GLY A 14 -12.30 -4.00 -2.46
C GLY A 14 -13.23 -3.35 -3.50
N THR A 15 -12.99 -2.09 -3.80
CA THR A 15 -13.86 -1.26 -4.66
C THR A 15 -13.20 -0.70 -5.92
N LEU A 16 -11.87 -0.79 -6.04
CA LEU A 16 -11.13 -0.34 -7.21
C LEU A 16 -11.55 -1.10 -8.47
N ALA A 17 -11.50 -0.41 -9.60
CA ALA A 17 -11.66 -1.04 -10.91
C ALA A 17 -10.51 -2.03 -11.17
N ALA A 18 -10.77 -3.07 -11.97
CA ALA A 18 -9.81 -4.16 -12.21
C ALA A 18 -8.44 -3.69 -12.71
N GLU A 19 -8.42 -2.75 -13.65
CA GLU A 19 -7.16 -2.21 -14.20
C GLU A 19 -6.34 -1.45 -13.14
N GLU A 20 -7.04 -0.68 -12.31
CA GLU A 20 -6.44 0.11 -11.25
C GLU A 20 -5.89 -0.78 -10.13
N PHE A 21 -6.69 -1.73 -9.68
CA PHE A 21 -6.26 -2.75 -8.73
C PHE A 21 -5.03 -3.49 -9.24
N ASN A 22 -5.06 -4.02 -10.47
CA ASN A 22 -3.94 -4.77 -11.04
C ASN A 22 -2.65 -3.94 -11.09
N ARG A 23 -2.75 -2.63 -11.37
CA ARG A 23 -1.60 -1.71 -11.36
C ARG A 23 -1.01 -1.59 -9.96
N TYR A 24 -1.83 -1.37 -8.95
CA TYR A 24 -1.37 -1.16 -7.58
C TYR A 24 -0.97 -2.47 -6.89
N ALA A 25 -1.66 -3.57 -7.12
CA ALA A 25 -1.32 -4.90 -6.62
C ALA A 25 0.07 -5.34 -7.10
N ARG A 26 0.42 -5.12 -8.37
CA ARG A 26 1.78 -5.39 -8.89
C ARG A 26 2.86 -4.60 -8.17
N LYS A 27 2.55 -3.35 -7.78
CA LYS A 27 3.48 -2.51 -7.02
C LYS A 27 3.60 -2.98 -5.57
N ALA A 28 2.46 -3.25 -4.93
CA ALA A 28 2.36 -3.79 -3.59
C ALA A 28 3.12 -5.12 -3.45
N GLU A 29 2.97 -6.05 -4.39
CA GLU A 29 3.67 -7.34 -4.40
C GLU A 29 5.20 -7.19 -4.46
N ARG A 30 5.71 -6.31 -5.34
CA ARG A 30 7.14 -6.02 -5.38
C ARG A 30 7.64 -5.45 -4.06
N PHE A 31 6.86 -4.55 -3.46
CA PHE A 31 7.23 -3.95 -2.19
C PHE A 31 7.13 -4.93 -1.02
N LEU A 32 6.13 -5.80 -1.01
CA LEU A 32 6.01 -6.90 -0.05
C LEU A 32 7.25 -7.80 -0.10
N ASN A 33 7.65 -8.25 -1.29
CA ASN A 33 8.85 -9.07 -1.49
C ASN A 33 10.13 -8.37 -1.02
N TYR A 34 10.21 -7.06 -1.21
CA TYR A 34 11.30 -6.26 -0.66
C TYR A 34 11.28 -6.21 0.88
N VAL A 35 10.10 -6.04 1.50
CA VAL A 35 9.93 -5.92 2.95
C VAL A 35 10.25 -7.22 3.70
N ILE A 36 9.83 -8.36 3.17
CA ILE A 36 10.07 -9.67 3.82
C ILE A 36 11.53 -10.10 3.76
N MET A 37 12.30 -9.60 2.79
CA MET A 37 13.72 -9.97 2.55
C MET A 37 13.98 -11.50 2.52
N GLY A 38 12.96 -12.29 2.18
CA GLY A 38 12.95 -13.75 2.21
C GLY A 38 11.96 -14.33 1.20
N GLU A 39 11.85 -15.65 1.15
CA GLU A 39 10.96 -16.35 0.22
C GLU A 39 9.56 -16.55 0.83
N ILE A 40 8.52 -16.24 0.07
CA ILE A 40 7.15 -16.66 0.37
C ILE A 40 7.00 -18.08 -0.19
N SER A 41 7.15 -19.08 0.68
CA SER A 41 6.99 -20.49 0.31
C SER A 41 5.53 -20.86 0.00
N GLU A 42 4.58 -20.16 0.63
CA GLU A 42 3.15 -20.38 0.46
C GLU A 42 2.39 -19.04 0.46
N VAL A 43 1.51 -18.86 -0.53
CA VAL A 43 0.68 -17.67 -0.65
C VAL A 43 -0.60 -17.85 0.16
N THR A 44 -0.52 -17.53 1.45
CA THR A 44 -1.65 -17.62 2.38
C THR A 44 -2.65 -16.46 2.20
N GLU A 45 -3.80 -16.54 2.87
CA GLU A 45 -4.78 -15.44 2.90
C GLU A 45 -4.16 -14.14 3.45
N GLN A 46 -3.30 -14.22 4.46
CA GLN A 46 -2.59 -13.05 5.00
C GLN A 46 -1.69 -12.39 3.96
N VAL A 47 -1.01 -13.18 3.11
CA VAL A 47 -0.19 -12.65 2.00
C VAL A 47 -1.08 -11.96 0.97
N LYS A 48 -2.21 -12.57 0.60
CA LYS A 48 -3.17 -11.98 -0.35
C LYS A 48 -3.77 -10.68 0.20
N ASN A 49 -4.16 -10.68 1.47
CA ASN A 49 -4.71 -9.51 2.16
C ASN A 49 -3.68 -8.40 2.28
N ALA A 50 -2.40 -8.73 2.56
CA ALA A 50 -1.32 -7.75 2.59
C ALA A 50 -1.14 -7.04 1.24
N VAL A 51 -1.22 -7.76 0.12
CA VAL A 51 -1.15 -7.16 -1.22
C VAL A 51 -2.37 -6.30 -1.51
N CYS A 52 -3.58 -6.76 -1.16
CA CYS A 52 -4.82 -6.01 -1.36
C CYS A 52 -4.83 -4.71 -0.54
N ALA A 53 -4.54 -4.79 0.75
CA ALA A 53 -4.49 -3.63 1.64
C ALA A 53 -3.42 -2.63 1.22
N ALA A 54 -2.25 -3.11 0.76
CA ALA A 54 -1.22 -2.24 0.22
C ALA A 54 -1.63 -1.57 -1.11
N ALA A 55 -2.42 -2.25 -1.95
CA ALA A 55 -2.95 -1.66 -3.18
C ALA A 55 -3.96 -0.53 -2.88
N GLU A 56 -4.89 -0.74 -1.93
CA GLU A 56 -5.82 0.26 -1.42
C GLU A 56 -5.07 1.48 -0.84
N ALA A 57 -4.05 1.23 -0.01
CA ALA A 57 -3.25 2.30 0.58
C ALA A 57 -2.53 3.17 -0.47
N VAL A 58 -2.12 2.57 -1.61
CA VAL A 58 -1.56 3.34 -2.73
C VAL A 58 -2.65 4.14 -3.44
N ALA A 59 -3.83 3.57 -3.65
CA ALA A 59 -4.95 4.25 -4.28
C ALA A 59 -5.36 5.48 -3.47
N GLU A 60 -5.53 5.34 -2.14
CA GLU A 60 -5.89 6.45 -1.24
C GLU A 60 -4.89 7.61 -1.31
N ILE A 61 -3.59 7.31 -1.31
CA ILE A 61 -2.54 8.34 -1.47
C ILE A 61 -2.63 9.03 -2.83
N ARG A 62 -2.94 8.30 -3.90
CA ARG A 62 -3.04 8.84 -5.26
C ARG A 62 -4.29 9.68 -5.46
N GLU A 63 -5.42 9.26 -4.91
CA GLU A 63 -6.67 10.03 -4.90
C GLU A 63 -6.50 11.32 -4.09
N GLY A 64 -5.89 11.24 -2.91
CA GLY A 64 -5.63 12.42 -2.08
C GLY A 64 -4.75 13.46 -2.76
N VAL A 65 -3.86 13.03 -3.67
CA VAL A 65 -3.05 13.93 -4.50
C VAL A 65 -3.81 14.47 -5.71
N ALA A 66 -4.62 13.65 -6.36
CA ALA A 66 -5.44 14.07 -7.51
C ALA A 66 -6.50 15.11 -7.12
N ASN A 67 -6.99 15.06 -5.88
CA ASN A 67 -8.03 15.94 -5.36
C ASN A 67 -7.50 17.24 -4.74
N ILE A 68 -6.18 17.51 -4.76
CA ILE A 68 -5.64 18.78 -4.26
C ILE A 68 -6.05 19.89 -5.23
N PRO A 69 -6.90 20.84 -4.82
CA PRO A 69 -7.17 22.02 -5.64
C PRO A 69 -5.86 22.80 -5.74
N GLN A 70 -5.45 23.19 -6.95
CA GLN A 70 -4.25 23.99 -7.17
C GLN A 70 -4.28 25.23 -6.25
N GLY A 71 -3.57 25.18 -5.11
CA GLY A 71 -3.49 26.26 -4.13
C GLY A 71 -3.91 25.99 -2.68
N ILE A 72 -4.38 24.79 -2.28
CA ILE A 72 -4.65 24.51 -0.85
C ILE A 72 -3.36 24.13 -0.12
N LYS A 73 -2.92 25.02 0.79
CA LYS A 73 -1.61 25.00 1.47
C LYS A 73 -1.50 24.09 2.69
N SER A 74 -2.60 23.58 3.23
CA SER A 74 -2.60 22.58 4.30
C SER A 74 -4.04 22.30 4.69
N GLU A 75 -4.41 21.03 4.73
CA GLU A 75 -5.59 20.59 5.47
C GLU A 75 -5.11 19.54 6.48
N SER A 76 -5.24 19.89 7.76
CA SER A 76 -4.84 19.04 8.87
C SER A 76 -6.01 18.10 9.17
N THR A 77 -5.83 16.81 8.88
CA THR A 77 -6.75 15.78 9.37
C THR A 77 -5.96 14.80 10.23
N ASP A 78 -6.25 14.83 11.53
CA ASP A 78 -5.88 13.81 12.51
C ASP A 78 -4.38 13.61 12.84
N GLY A 79 -3.64 14.71 12.98
CA GLY A 79 -2.31 14.72 13.64
C GLY A 79 -1.11 14.42 12.74
N TYR A 80 -1.31 14.17 11.44
CA TYR A 80 -0.25 14.11 10.43
C TYR A 80 -0.35 15.33 9.51
N SER A 81 0.43 16.38 9.79
CA SER A 81 0.51 17.57 8.93
C SER A 81 1.17 17.21 7.60
N VAL A 82 0.38 17.21 6.52
CA VAL A 82 0.91 17.10 5.15
C VAL A 82 1.02 18.51 4.57
N THR A 83 2.25 18.97 4.36
CA THR A 83 2.53 20.22 3.64
C THR A 83 2.61 19.90 2.15
N TYR A 84 1.56 20.20 1.40
CA TYR A 84 1.58 20.13 -0.06
C TYR A 84 2.30 21.37 -0.57
N ASN A 85 3.63 21.31 -0.69
CA ASN A 85 4.36 22.33 -1.43
C ASN A 85 3.99 22.18 -2.92
N ASN A 86 3.69 23.30 -3.58
CA ASN A 86 3.33 23.36 -5.01
C ASN A 86 4.42 22.80 -5.96
N ASP A 87 5.57 22.40 -5.44
CA ASP A 87 6.56 21.57 -6.15
C ASP A 87 6.28 20.10 -5.86
N TYR A 88 5.56 19.45 -6.77
CA TYR A 88 5.29 18.02 -6.75
C TYR A 88 6.62 17.23 -6.71
N ASN A 89 7.04 16.81 -5.52
CA ASN A 89 8.24 15.99 -5.37
C ASN A 89 7.87 14.52 -5.55
N ALA A 90 8.22 13.96 -6.72
CA ALA A 90 7.96 12.56 -7.04
C ALA A 90 8.58 11.60 -6.01
N ASP A 91 9.72 11.97 -5.41
CA ASP A 91 10.37 11.17 -4.37
C ASP A 91 9.57 11.18 -3.07
N GLU A 92 9.00 12.32 -2.69
CA GLU A 92 8.16 12.42 -1.49
C GLU A 92 6.89 11.57 -1.63
N LEU A 93 6.24 11.60 -2.80
CA LEU A 93 5.07 10.77 -3.06
C LEU A 93 5.42 9.28 -3.01
N ALA A 94 6.55 8.89 -3.61
CA ALA A 94 7.02 7.52 -3.57
C ALA A 94 7.29 7.04 -2.13
N GLU A 95 7.88 7.89 -1.29
CA GLU A 95 8.10 7.59 0.12
C GLU A 95 6.81 7.51 0.93
N ARG A 96 5.82 8.37 0.66
CA ARG A 96 4.48 8.28 1.27
C ARG A 96 3.79 6.95 0.93
N GLU A 97 3.82 6.55 -0.33
CA GLU A 97 3.26 5.26 -0.76
C GLU A 97 3.98 4.09 -0.09
N LYS A 98 5.32 4.09 -0.03
CA LYS A 98 6.09 3.05 0.66
C LYS A 98 5.73 2.95 2.14
N ARG A 99 5.62 4.08 2.84
CA ARG A 99 5.23 4.11 4.26
C ARG A 99 3.82 3.56 4.48
N ALA A 100 2.87 3.94 3.63
CA ALA A 100 1.50 3.48 3.70
C ALA A 100 1.40 1.97 3.45
N MET A 101 2.04 1.46 2.39
CA MET A 101 2.12 0.02 2.11
C MET A 101 2.80 -0.74 3.25
N TYR A 102 3.90 -0.22 3.80
CA TYR A 102 4.64 -0.91 4.88
C TYR A 102 3.79 -1.07 6.13
N LYS A 103 3.02 -0.04 6.50
CA LYS A 103 2.12 -0.07 7.65
C LYS A 103 1.11 -1.22 7.55
N VAL A 104 0.42 -1.33 6.42
CA VAL A 104 -0.63 -2.35 6.23
C VAL A 104 -0.06 -3.75 6.01
N ILE A 105 1.06 -3.88 5.29
CA ILE A 105 1.77 -5.17 5.14
C ILE A 105 2.19 -5.70 6.52
N LYS A 106 2.76 -4.84 7.37
CA LYS A 106 3.17 -5.23 8.72
C LYS A 106 1.99 -5.69 9.58
N GLN A 107 0.84 -5.04 9.44
CA GLN A 107 -0.37 -5.40 10.15
C GLN A 107 -0.90 -6.77 9.70
N GLU A 108 -1.08 -6.97 8.39
CA GLU A 108 -1.62 -8.22 7.82
C GLU A 108 -0.70 -9.43 8.06
N LEU A 109 0.62 -9.22 8.04
CA LEU A 109 1.59 -10.29 8.26
C LEU A 109 2.04 -10.46 9.72
N SER A 110 1.44 -9.72 10.64
CA SER A 110 1.76 -9.85 12.07
C SER A 110 1.50 -11.27 12.56
N GLY A 111 2.46 -11.85 13.28
CA GLY A 111 2.35 -13.21 13.83
C GLY A 111 2.50 -14.35 12.83
N THR A 112 2.73 -14.07 11.54
CA THR A 112 2.94 -15.12 10.52
C THR A 112 4.37 -15.66 10.48
N GLY A 113 5.33 -14.94 11.08
CA GLY A 113 6.76 -15.26 10.98
C GLY A 113 7.43 -14.79 9.68
N LEU A 114 6.67 -14.22 8.72
CA LEU A 114 7.22 -13.73 7.44
C LEU A 114 7.95 -12.39 7.57
N LEU A 115 7.65 -11.60 8.60
CA LEU A 115 8.30 -10.31 8.83
C LEU A 115 9.64 -10.51 9.53
N TYR A 116 10.66 -9.81 9.04
CA TYR A 116 11.98 -9.78 9.67
C TYR A 116 11.89 -9.39 11.16
N GLN A 117 12.31 -10.30 12.05
CA GLN A 117 12.20 -10.14 13.50
C GLN A 117 13.43 -9.47 14.16
N GLY A 118 14.40 -9.00 13.37
CA GLY A 118 15.70 -8.54 13.88
C GLY A 118 16.69 -9.69 14.12
N VAL A 119 17.98 -9.36 14.15
CA VAL A 119 19.01 -10.30 14.63
C VAL A 119 18.92 -10.33 16.16
N ARG A 120 18.80 -11.53 16.74
CA ARG A 120 18.90 -11.75 18.19
C ARG A 120 20.34 -11.71 18.65
#